data_AF-A0A2E7M9T7-F1
#
_entry.id   AF-A0A2E7M9T7-F1
#
_cell.length_a   1.000
_cell.length_b   1.000
_cell.length_c   1.000
_cell.angle_alpha   90.00
_cell.angle_beta   90.00
_cell.angle_gamma   90.00
#
_symmetry.space_group_name_H-M   'P 1'
#
loop_
_entity.id
_entity.type
_entity.pdbx_description
1 polymer ?
#
loop_
_entity_poly.entity_id
_entity_poly.type
_entity_poly.pdbx_seq_one_letter_code
_entity_poly.pdbx_strand_id
1 'polypeptide(L)'
;MNSRFFFGCSLPSGRSSAFGLFRGVQVDAAASLCALSVALVLSACSGDDSSKQGGDAPPVADTSETLPEGVTALLEDSWMYLVAADPSRLAPFERGTTGDAWLAFFHNDLQGALRSFGSACTPSGADLSSRSASGYPCVGLARTHLELARLFDIAFQVDVVAMRQFYQHRKTHPEDVLASVHESFFYGVVLLHVGDRAAGKTQLQAYLEAEGRDESLAALAQRIVHGLEGGDSLVARLWGGASEDAGSGEGFDTLPVSSAVSAYRLRLDLAAAVARGDALRAKSLIRPISMQTPDLTEQLQQRPGGGDLNTITPELAHHDPIYLQALSRMHAQLALAALGESQDLKVLGVEAARWLGREAPAPTSVPGLDVGLALVLFSDSPRPGDLAVGASGSESRTLSRLAPVLPTLGASPSRSLAELDPFVTVSNSVRRALTNRIKASGPDGANMDADMGLSERFRGRLLRERAEQFRASFAVHMGADLAADAETAGIACRTLLEMALDKNPSPPNPQLKKARISFRNDPAFLADLARSQLDTRHPYDANEYIRPLTEVYGELVPVREALAALDSAWNPARRGSVR
;
A
#
# COMPACT_ATOMS: atom_id res chain seq x y z
N MET A 1 19.56 38.40 25.81
CA MET A 1 20.06 39.28 24.73
C MET A 1 19.11 39.17 23.57
N ASN A 2 18.51 40.30 23.20
CA ASN A 2 17.47 40.44 22.17
C ASN A 2 18.09 40.41 20.76
N SER A 3 17.41 39.75 19.82
CA SER A 3 17.46 40.16 18.41
C SER A 3 16.22 39.69 17.65
N ARG A 4 15.45 40.68 17.20
CA ARG A 4 14.30 40.63 16.29
C ARG A 4 14.79 40.50 14.85
N PHE A 5 13.98 39.91 13.96
CA PHE A 5 13.96 40.30 12.55
C PHE A 5 12.51 40.39 12.03
N PHE A 6 12.21 41.55 11.45
CA PHE A 6 11.00 41.94 10.71
C PHE A 6 11.21 41.65 9.22
N PHE A 7 10.16 41.30 8.48
CA PHE A 7 9.99 41.76 7.10
C PHE A 7 8.51 41.95 6.77
N GLY A 8 8.18 43.14 6.24
CA GLY A 8 6.85 43.59 5.85
C GLY A 8 6.57 43.47 4.36
N CYS A 9 5.28 43.63 4.05
CA CYS A 9 4.53 43.40 2.81
C CYS A 9 4.97 44.17 1.56
N SER A 10 4.49 43.69 0.40
CA SER A 10 3.98 44.53 -0.71
C SER A 10 2.96 43.75 -1.56
N LEU A 11 1.74 44.29 -1.67
CA LEU A 11 0.70 43.95 -2.64
C LEU A 11 0.89 44.78 -3.92
N PRO A 12 0.26 44.38 -5.04
CA PRO A 12 -0.56 45.36 -5.74
C PRO A 12 -1.94 44.84 -6.16
N SER A 13 -2.90 45.74 -6.04
CA SER A 13 -4.28 45.69 -6.52
C SER A 13 -4.41 46.06 -8.00
N GLY A 14 -5.38 45.47 -8.71
CA GLY A 14 -5.84 45.95 -10.02
C GLY A 14 -7.19 45.33 -10.44
N ARG A 15 -8.23 46.16 -10.54
CA ARG A 15 -9.63 45.86 -10.92
C ARG A 15 -9.82 45.78 -12.44
N SER A 16 -10.86 45.06 -12.92
CA SER A 16 -12.03 45.60 -13.66
C SER A 16 -12.69 44.64 -14.69
N SER A 17 -14.03 44.53 -14.59
CA SER A 17 -15.06 44.43 -15.66
C SER A 17 -15.08 43.18 -16.59
N ALA A 18 -16.18 42.60 -17.10
CA ALA A 18 -17.55 43.05 -17.38
C ALA A 18 -18.53 41.85 -17.61
N PHE A 19 -19.82 42.19 -17.64
CA PHE A 19 -21.07 41.41 -17.83
C PHE A 19 -21.32 40.75 -19.21
N GLY A 20 -22.24 39.77 -19.25
CA GLY A 20 -23.10 39.43 -20.43
C GLY A 20 -23.64 37.98 -20.42
N LEU A 21 -24.73 37.63 -19.74
CA LEU A 21 -26.14 37.52 -20.21
C LEU A 21 -26.36 36.78 -21.56
N PHE A 22 -26.99 35.59 -21.51
CA PHE A 22 -28.13 35.21 -22.38
C PHE A 22 -28.98 34.08 -21.76
N ARG A 23 -30.30 34.33 -21.69
CA ARG A 23 -31.44 33.40 -21.49
C ARG A 23 -31.54 32.45 -22.70
N GLY A 24 -32.15 31.27 -22.74
CA GLY A 24 -33.16 30.58 -21.93
C GLY A 24 -34.13 29.88 -22.91
N VAL A 25 -34.40 28.57 -22.74
CA VAL A 25 -35.59 27.87 -23.29
C VAL A 25 -35.99 26.76 -22.32
N GLN A 26 -37.20 26.87 -21.76
CA GLN A 26 -37.98 25.78 -21.16
C GLN A 26 -38.87 25.17 -22.25
N VAL A 27 -39.05 23.84 -22.27
CA VAL A 27 -40.35 23.16 -22.49
C VAL A 27 -40.32 21.76 -21.86
N ASP A 28 -41.05 21.63 -20.74
CA ASP A 28 -42.00 20.58 -20.35
C ASP A 28 -41.92 19.12 -20.84
N ALA A 29 -41.77 18.25 -19.83
CA ALA A 29 -42.80 17.31 -19.33
C ALA A 29 -42.79 15.81 -19.70
N ALA A 30 -43.09 15.06 -18.62
CA ALA A 30 -43.69 13.73 -18.50
C ALA A 30 -42.76 12.52 -18.68
N ALA A 31 -42.20 11.91 -17.63
CA ALA A 31 -42.79 11.20 -16.48
C ALA A 31 -42.91 9.68 -16.69
N SER A 32 -42.52 8.98 -15.62
CA SER A 32 -42.73 7.55 -15.26
C SER A 32 -41.56 6.61 -15.60
N LEU A 33 -41.01 5.80 -14.69
CA LEU A 33 -41.26 5.56 -13.27
C LEU A 33 -40.18 4.57 -12.77
N CYS A 34 -39.95 4.57 -11.45
CA CYS A 34 -39.31 3.53 -10.62
C CYS A 34 -37.80 3.63 -10.29
N ALA A 35 -37.55 4.31 -9.17
CA ALA A 35 -36.95 3.78 -7.93
C ALA A 35 -35.52 3.21 -7.96
N LEU A 36 -34.57 4.00 -7.42
CA LEU A 36 -33.69 3.54 -6.35
C LEU A 36 -33.05 4.74 -5.64
N SER A 37 -33.42 4.91 -4.37
CA SER A 37 -33.01 5.99 -3.49
C SER A 37 -31.55 5.80 -3.06
N VAL A 38 -30.63 6.54 -3.67
CA VAL A 38 -29.27 6.75 -3.14
C VAL A 38 -29.28 8.07 -2.38
N ALA A 39 -29.32 8.00 -1.05
CA ALA A 39 -29.09 9.16 -0.21
C ALA A 39 -27.59 9.49 -0.24
N LEU A 40 -27.23 10.44 -1.10
CA LEU A 40 -25.97 11.16 -1.08
C LEU A 40 -25.81 11.89 0.27
N VAL A 41 -24.79 11.53 1.04
CA VAL A 41 -24.18 12.44 2.02
C VAL A 41 -23.00 13.12 1.34
N LEU A 42 -23.33 14.12 0.51
CA LEU A 42 -22.44 15.19 0.11
C LEU A 42 -23.21 16.50 0.32
N SER A 43 -22.97 17.15 1.45
CA SER A 43 -23.14 18.59 1.59
C SER A 43 -21.79 19.17 1.95
N ALA A 44 -21.14 19.73 0.94
CA ALA A 44 -20.02 20.63 1.07
C ALA A 44 -20.54 22.07 1.20
N CYS A 45 -19.63 22.93 1.67
CA CYS A 45 -19.51 24.39 1.51
C CYS A 45 -19.43 25.07 2.89
N SER A 46 -18.61 26.07 3.14
CA SER A 46 -17.37 26.62 2.59
C SER A 46 -16.94 27.68 3.62
N GLY A 47 -15.65 28.00 3.72
CA GLY A 47 -15.13 28.91 4.75
C GLY A 47 -15.65 30.35 4.68
N ASP A 48 -15.63 31.03 5.84
CA ASP A 48 -14.96 32.31 6.03
C ASP A 48 -14.86 32.66 7.53
N ASP A 49 -13.90 33.53 7.84
CA ASP A 49 -13.42 33.93 9.16
C ASP A 49 -14.45 34.50 10.17
N SER A 50 -14.06 34.41 11.45
CA SER A 50 -14.38 35.27 12.59
C SER A 50 -15.55 34.95 13.55
N SER A 51 -15.15 34.83 14.82
CA SER A 51 -15.83 35.24 16.05
C SER A 51 -16.93 34.34 16.68
N LYS A 52 -16.68 34.04 17.97
CA LYS A 52 -17.57 33.59 19.06
C LYS A 52 -19.09 33.62 18.78
N GLN A 53 -19.76 32.48 18.99
CA GLN A 53 -20.86 32.35 19.95
C GLN A 53 -21.26 30.88 20.14
N GLY A 54 -21.53 30.51 21.39
CA GLY A 54 -21.96 29.17 21.77
C GLY A 54 -23.35 28.84 21.22
N GLY A 55 -23.47 27.64 20.69
CA GLY A 55 -24.74 26.97 20.44
C GLY A 55 -24.65 25.59 21.04
N ASP A 56 -25.49 25.33 22.04
CA ASP A 56 -25.63 24.04 22.71
C ASP A 56 -25.90 22.93 21.70
N ALA A 57 -24.89 22.11 21.43
CA ALA A 57 -25.11 20.77 20.94
C ALA A 57 -25.78 19.95 22.07
N PRO A 58 -26.77 19.09 21.78
CA PRO A 58 -27.33 18.23 22.81
C PRO A 58 -26.21 17.39 23.43
N PRO A 59 -26.19 17.21 24.76
CA PRO A 59 -25.14 16.45 25.41
C PRO A 59 -25.17 15.03 24.86
N VAL A 60 -24.09 14.62 24.20
CA VAL A 60 -23.82 13.22 23.95
C VAL A 60 -23.85 12.56 25.32
N ALA A 61 -24.81 11.67 25.54
CA ALA A 61 -24.92 10.93 26.79
C ALA A 61 -23.56 10.30 27.06
N ASP A 62 -22.93 10.72 28.17
CA ASP A 62 -21.72 10.15 28.72
C ASP A 62 -22.10 8.81 29.35
N THR A 63 -22.45 7.83 28.51
CA THR A 63 -22.42 6.44 28.93
C THR A 63 -20.97 6.06 29.03
N SER A 64 -20.43 6.21 30.25
CA SER A 64 -19.28 5.44 30.72
C SER A 64 -19.60 3.95 30.57
N GLU A 65 -19.50 3.43 29.35
CA GLU A 65 -19.37 2.01 29.10
C GLU A 65 -18.03 1.58 29.69
N THR A 66 -18.04 1.18 30.96
CA THR A 66 -16.95 0.42 31.54
C THR A 66 -16.79 -0.84 30.70
N LEU A 67 -15.72 -0.90 29.91
CA LEU A 67 -15.39 -2.09 29.14
C LEU A 67 -15.21 -3.28 30.11
N PRO A 68 -15.52 -4.51 29.67
CA PRO A 68 -15.26 -5.70 30.46
C PRO A 68 -13.81 -5.73 30.97
N GLU A 69 -13.59 -6.24 32.18
CA GLU A 69 -12.26 -6.31 32.82
C GLU A 69 -11.23 -7.03 31.92
N GLY A 70 -11.66 -8.07 31.19
CA GLY A 70 -10.81 -8.76 30.23
C GLY A 70 -10.34 -7.89 29.05
N VAL A 71 -11.12 -6.88 28.64
CA VAL A 71 -10.68 -5.90 27.62
C VAL A 71 -9.63 -4.97 28.20
N THR A 72 -9.80 -4.55 29.46
CA THR A 72 -8.82 -3.73 30.15
C THR A 72 -7.46 -4.42 30.19
N ALA A 73 -7.42 -5.69 30.62
CA ALA A 73 -6.17 -6.45 30.68
C ALA A 73 -5.49 -6.56 29.30
N LEU A 74 -6.26 -6.72 28.22
CA LEU A 74 -5.72 -6.79 26.86
C LEU A 74 -5.19 -5.44 26.34
N LEU A 75 -5.81 -4.33 26.73
CA LEU A 75 -5.34 -2.98 26.38
C LEU A 75 -4.04 -2.62 27.11
N GLU A 76 -3.93 -3.01 28.38
CA GLU A 76 -2.74 -2.80 29.21
C GLU A 76 -1.54 -3.64 28.74
N ASP A 77 -1.81 -4.75 28.06
CA ASP A 77 -0.81 -5.64 27.44
C ASP A 77 -0.43 -5.20 26.01
N SER A 78 -0.38 -3.90 25.75
CA SER A 78 0.04 -3.30 24.48
C SER A 78 1.29 -2.45 24.64
N TRP A 79 2.14 -2.40 23.60
CA TRP A 79 3.33 -1.52 23.62
C TRP A 79 2.97 -0.04 23.88
N MET A 80 1.81 0.40 23.39
CA MET A 80 1.31 1.78 23.58
C MET A 80 1.07 2.10 25.04
N TYR A 81 0.38 1.18 25.75
CA TYR A 81 0.15 1.35 27.18
C TYR A 81 1.45 1.26 27.97
N LEU A 82 2.34 0.31 27.63
CA LEU A 82 3.63 0.16 28.31
C LEU A 82 4.48 1.43 28.24
N VAL A 83 4.51 2.10 27.07
CA VAL A 83 5.23 3.36 26.87
C VAL A 83 4.54 4.53 27.56
N ALA A 84 3.20 4.59 27.54
CA ALA A 84 2.43 5.61 28.26
C ALA A 84 2.57 5.54 29.78
N ALA A 85 2.65 4.33 30.33
CA ALA A 85 2.83 4.09 31.76
C ALA A 85 4.25 4.38 32.24
N ASP A 86 5.25 4.26 31.35
CA ASP A 86 6.65 4.48 31.66
C ASP A 86 7.41 5.03 30.43
N PRO A 87 7.37 6.35 30.21
CA PRO A 87 8.02 7.00 29.07
C PRO A 87 9.53 6.77 29.00
N SER A 88 10.18 6.47 30.12
CA SER A 88 11.63 6.24 30.17
C SER A 88 12.08 5.04 29.32
N ARG A 89 11.15 4.16 28.94
CA ARG A 89 11.35 3.04 28.00
C ARG A 89 11.68 3.49 26.59
N LEU A 90 11.39 4.74 26.22
CA LEU A 90 11.79 5.34 24.95
C LEU A 90 13.23 5.84 24.95
N ALA A 91 13.89 5.96 26.12
CA ALA A 91 15.25 6.49 26.22
C ALA A 91 16.31 5.78 25.33
N PRO A 92 16.22 4.47 25.02
CA PRO A 92 17.09 3.83 24.03
C PRO A 92 16.85 4.32 22.59
N PHE A 93 15.62 4.71 22.26
CA PHE A 93 15.15 5.08 20.92
C PHE A 93 15.33 6.56 20.60
N GLU A 94 15.75 7.39 21.55
CA GLU A 94 15.87 8.85 21.37
C GLU A 94 17.33 9.31 21.20
N ARG A 95 18.28 8.37 21.21
CA ARG A 95 19.72 8.70 21.30
C ARG A 95 20.36 8.93 19.93
N GLY A 96 20.92 10.13 19.76
CA GLY A 96 21.79 10.48 18.64
C GLY A 96 21.15 10.21 17.28
N THR A 97 21.97 9.83 16.30
CA THR A 97 21.51 9.57 14.92
C THR A 97 20.54 8.39 14.81
N THR A 98 20.61 7.42 15.72
CA THR A 98 19.63 6.32 15.79
C THR A 98 18.28 6.82 16.26
N GLY A 99 18.24 7.84 17.13
CA GLY A 99 16.99 8.46 17.54
C GLY A 99 16.28 9.22 16.43
N ASP A 100 17.03 9.97 15.64
CA ASP A 100 16.49 10.61 14.43
C ASP A 100 15.94 9.57 13.45
N ALA A 101 16.55 8.38 13.37
CA ALA A 101 16.09 7.28 12.54
C ALA A 101 14.75 6.68 13.02
N TRP A 102 14.57 6.50 14.34
CA TRP A 102 13.29 6.05 14.91
C TRP A 102 12.19 7.10 14.75
N LEU A 103 12.52 8.38 14.86
CA LEU A 103 11.59 9.47 14.60
C LEU A 103 11.18 9.51 13.11
N ALA A 104 12.14 9.34 12.20
CA ALA A 104 11.86 9.20 10.78
C ALA A 104 10.93 8.00 10.51
N PHE A 105 11.21 6.85 11.11
CA PHE A 105 10.36 5.66 11.01
C PHE A 105 8.95 5.90 11.58
N PHE A 106 8.83 6.56 12.74
CA PHE A 106 7.54 6.94 13.33
C PHE A 106 6.69 7.78 12.37
N HIS A 107 7.31 8.74 11.69
CA HIS A 107 6.63 9.58 10.70
C HIS A 107 6.49 8.94 9.32
N ASN A 108 6.84 7.66 9.18
CA ASN A 108 6.86 6.91 7.92
C ASN A 108 7.77 7.53 6.83
N ASP A 109 8.81 8.27 7.24
CA ASP A 109 9.93 8.65 6.39
C ASP A 109 10.89 7.46 6.24
N LEU A 110 10.47 6.46 5.46
CA LEU A 110 11.25 5.22 5.30
C LEU A 110 12.61 5.49 4.62
N GLN A 111 12.72 6.51 3.77
CA GLN A 111 14.00 6.88 3.14
C GLN A 111 14.96 7.52 4.15
N GLY A 112 14.46 8.40 5.02
CA GLY A 112 15.22 8.97 6.13
C GLY A 112 15.66 7.91 7.15
N ALA A 113 14.74 7.01 7.51
CA ALA A 113 15.01 5.88 8.39
C ALA A 113 16.08 4.93 7.79
N LEU A 114 15.93 4.56 6.51
CA LEU A 114 16.86 3.67 5.81
C LEU A 114 18.28 4.23 5.80
N ARG A 115 18.43 5.52 5.49
CA ARG A 115 19.74 6.19 5.45
C ARG A 115 20.42 6.15 6.83
N SER A 116 19.66 6.49 7.86
CA SER A 116 20.19 6.67 9.21
C SER A 116 20.48 5.32 9.88
N PHE A 117 19.51 4.38 9.87
CA PHE A 117 19.72 3.03 10.37
C PHE A 117 20.77 2.26 9.56
N GLY A 118 20.83 2.45 8.23
CA GLY A 118 21.81 1.79 7.37
C GLY A 118 23.26 2.12 7.72
N SER A 119 23.52 3.35 8.17
CA SER A 119 24.85 3.76 8.63
C SER A 119 25.21 3.28 10.05
N ALA A 120 24.19 3.04 10.88
CA ALA A 120 24.36 2.68 12.30
C ALA A 120 24.26 1.16 12.55
N CYS A 121 23.65 0.39 11.64
CA CYS A 121 23.50 -1.04 11.80
C CYS A 121 24.80 -1.78 11.47
N THR A 122 25.31 -2.51 12.46
CA THR A 122 26.30 -3.58 12.27
C THR A 122 25.64 -4.89 12.69
N PRO A 123 25.27 -5.78 11.74
CA PRO A 123 24.65 -7.06 12.07
C PRO A 123 25.51 -7.86 13.06
N SER A 124 24.86 -8.50 14.03
CA SER A 124 25.52 -9.29 15.06
C SER A 124 24.62 -10.42 15.54
N GLY A 125 25.19 -11.41 16.23
CA GLY A 125 24.43 -12.49 16.90
C GLY A 125 23.95 -12.14 18.33
N ALA A 126 24.20 -10.91 18.80
CA ALA A 126 23.88 -10.50 20.17
C ALA A 126 22.35 -10.51 20.41
N ASP A 127 21.94 -10.76 21.65
CA ASP A 127 20.53 -10.72 22.05
C ASP A 127 19.95 -9.28 21.97
N LEU A 128 18.64 -9.12 22.09
CA LEU A 128 18.03 -7.79 22.05
C LEU A 128 18.46 -6.92 23.24
N SER A 129 18.58 -7.50 24.44
CA SER A 129 18.86 -6.76 25.67
C SER A 129 20.20 -6.02 25.62
N SER A 130 21.24 -6.66 25.08
CA SER A 130 22.59 -6.09 24.94
C SER A 130 22.69 -4.96 23.91
N ARG A 131 21.69 -4.80 23.04
CA ARG A 131 21.67 -3.78 21.97
C ARG A 131 21.06 -2.46 22.38
N SER A 132 20.41 -2.40 23.55
CA SER A 132 19.70 -1.21 24.06
C SER A 132 20.58 0.05 24.07
N ALA A 133 21.86 -0.08 24.42
CA ALA A 133 22.81 1.03 24.45
C ALA A 133 23.01 1.72 23.08
N SER A 134 22.85 0.97 21.98
CA SER A 134 23.00 1.45 20.61
C SER A 134 21.69 1.97 19.97
N GLY A 135 20.55 1.80 20.66
CA GLY A 135 19.24 2.20 20.15
C GLY A 135 18.66 1.28 19.06
N TYR A 136 19.09 0.02 19.00
CA TYR A 136 18.53 -1.01 18.10
C TYR A 136 18.58 -0.70 16.59
N PRO A 137 19.70 -0.19 16.02
CA PRO A 137 19.73 0.29 14.65
C PRO A 137 19.43 -0.80 13.61
N CYS A 138 19.87 -2.04 13.84
CA CYS A 138 19.58 -3.16 12.94
C CYS A 138 18.13 -3.63 12.97
N VAL A 139 17.45 -3.49 14.11
CA VAL A 139 16.01 -3.78 14.21
C VAL A 139 15.23 -2.73 13.43
N GLY A 140 15.58 -1.45 13.62
CA GLY A 140 15.01 -0.35 12.85
C GLY A 140 15.25 -0.49 11.34
N LEU A 141 16.46 -0.89 10.93
CA LEU A 141 16.79 -1.15 9.53
C LEU A 141 15.94 -2.29 8.93
N ALA A 142 15.87 -3.42 9.62
CA ALA A 142 15.10 -4.56 9.14
C ALA A 142 13.61 -4.24 9.01
N ARG A 143 13.04 -3.55 10.01
CA ARG A 143 11.64 -3.10 9.97
C ARG A 143 11.39 -2.09 8.85
N THR A 144 12.29 -1.15 8.64
CA THR A 144 12.20 -0.20 7.50
C THR A 144 12.17 -0.94 6.17
N HIS A 145 13.00 -1.98 6.02
CA HIS A 145 12.99 -2.82 4.83
C HIS A 145 11.70 -3.66 4.70
N LEU A 146 11.14 -4.19 5.79
CA LEU A 146 9.87 -4.90 5.77
C LEU A 146 8.69 -3.99 5.36
N GLU A 147 8.66 -2.74 5.83
CA GLU A 147 7.65 -1.76 5.42
C GLU A 147 7.78 -1.40 3.92
N LEU A 148 9.01 -1.27 3.41
CA LEU A 148 9.23 -1.09 1.97
C LEU A 148 8.83 -2.34 1.16
N ALA A 149 9.11 -3.54 1.69
CA ALA A 149 8.70 -4.79 1.06
C ALA A 149 7.17 -4.88 0.95
N ARG A 150 6.47 -4.52 2.03
CA ARG A 150 5.01 -4.43 2.08
C ARG A 150 4.46 -3.41 1.09
N LEU A 151 5.03 -2.19 1.05
CA LEU A 151 4.62 -1.15 0.10
C LEU A 151 4.69 -1.66 -1.34
N PHE A 152 5.84 -2.22 -1.74
CA PHE A 152 6.03 -2.66 -3.12
C PHE A 152 5.21 -3.90 -3.48
N ASP A 153 4.92 -4.79 -2.52
CA ASP A 153 4.02 -5.91 -2.75
C ASP A 153 2.57 -5.45 -2.96
N ILE A 154 2.07 -4.53 -2.14
CA ILE A 154 0.71 -3.98 -2.31
C ILE A 154 0.63 -3.18 -3.62
N ALA A 155 1.65 -2.38 -3.93
CA ALA A 155 1.75 -1.65 -5.19
C ALA A 155 1.73 -2.60 -6.41
N PHE A 156 2.47 -3.72 -6.34
CA PHE A 156 2.42 -4.78 -7.33
C PHE A 156 0.99 -5.34 -7.50
N GLN A 157 0.27 -5.60 -6.40
CA GLN A 157 -1.10 -6.07 -6.46
C GLN A 157 -2.06 -5.05 -7.11
N VAL A 158 -1.90 -3.76 -6.80
CA VAL A 158 -2.67 -2.68 -7.42
C VAL A 158 -2.41 -2.65 -8.93
N ASP A 159 -1.14 -2.69 -9.33
CA ASP A 159 -0.73 -2.64 -10.74
C ASP A 159 -1.27 -3.82 -11.55
N VAL A 160 -1.04 -5.05 -11.07
CA VAL A 160 -1.50 -6.27 -11.72
C VAL A 160 -3.02 -6.29 -11.88
N VAL A 161 -3.78 -5.83 -10.86
CA VAL A 161 -5.24 -5.79 -10.95
C VAL A 161 -5.72 -4.69 -11.88
N ALA A 162 -5.13 -3.50 -11.83
CA ALA A 162 -5.45 -2.41 -12.74
C ALA A 162 -5.22 -2.82 -14.20
N MET A 163 -4.05 -3.40 -14.50
CA MET A 163 -3.72 -3.86 -15.85
C MET A 163 -4.61 -5.01 -16.30
N ARG A 164 -4.94 -5.96 -15.42
CA ARG A 164 -5.91 -7.02 -15.75
C ARG A 164 -7.25 -6.43 -16.14
N GLN A 165 -7.79 -5.50 -15.35
CA GLN A 165 -9.07 -4.86 -15.64
C GLN A 165 -9.01 -4.03 -16.94
N PHE A 166 -7.89 -3.37 -17.20
CA PHE A 166 -7.67 -2.61 -18.43
C PHE A 166 -7.72 -3.52 -19.67
N TYR A 167 -6.93 -4.60 -19.69
CA TYR A 167 -6.92 -5.54 -20.82
C TYR A 167 -8.26 -6.29 -20.99
N GLN A 168 -8.95 -6.61 -19.89
CA GLN A 168 -10.30 -7.18 -19.95
C GLN A 168 -11.32 -6.20 -20.56
N HIS A 169 -11.28 -4.94 -20.14
CA HIS A 169 -12.15 -3.91 -20.68
C HIS A 169 -11.93 -3.75 -22.18
N ARG A 170 -10.68 -3.63 -22.59
CA ARG A 170 -10.28 -3.53 -24.00
C ARG A 170 -10.70 -4.73 -24.85
N LYS A 171 -10.58 -5.96 -24.33
CA LYS A 171 -11.06 -7.16 -25.02
C LYS A 171 -12.59 -7.16 -25.22
N THR A 172 -13.33 -6.58 -24.28
CA THR A 172 -14.81 -6.54 -24.32
C THR A 172 -15.37 -5.30 -25.03
N HIS A 173 -14.57 -4.24 -25.12
CA HIS A 173 -14.89 -2.95 -25.75
C HIS A 173 -13.75 -2.53 -26.71
N PRO A 174 -13.47 -3.31 -27.76
CA PRO A 174 -12.39 -3.02 -28.72
C PRO A 174 -12.59 -1.69 -29.47
N GLU A 175 -13.78 -1.11 -29.38
CA GLU A 175 -14.11 0.20 -29.89
C GLU A 175 -13.66 1.38 -29.05
N ASP A 176 -13.42 1.15 -27.76
CA ASP A 176 -13.06 2.20 -26.82
C ASP A 176 -11.55 2.35 -26.65
N VAL A 177 -10.80 1.27 -26.87
CA VAL A 177 -9.34 1.25 -26.75
C VAL A 177 -8.75 0.50 -27.95
N LEU A 178 -7.85 1.16 -28.67
CA LEU A 178 -7.26 0.66 -29.91
C LEU A 178 -6.31 -0.52 -29.68
N ALA A 179 -6.24 -1.43 -30.65
CA ALA A 179 -5.39 -2.63 -30.64
C ALA A 179 -3.87 -2.29 -30.61
N SER A 180 -3.08 -3.20 -30.03
CA SER A 180 -1.64 -3.12 -29.76
C SER A 180 -1.08 -4.49 -30.09
N VAL A 181 0.06 -4.51 -30.76
CA VAL A 181 0.75 -5.75 -31.17
C VAL A 181 1.29 -6.49 -29.96
N HIS A 182 1.63 -5.78 -28.88
CA HIS A 182 2.25 -6.34 -27.67
C HIS A 182 1.27 -6.61 -26.53
N GLU A 183 -0.02 -6.33 -26.72
CA GLU A 183 -1.08 -6.57 -25.73
C GLU A 183 -1.04 -7.99 -25.15
N SER A 184 -0.98 -9.01 -26.02
CA SER A 184 -0.98 -10.40 -25.60
C SER A 184 0.27 -10.78 -24.79
N PHE A 185 1.41 -10.12 -25.00
CA PHE A 185 2.60 -10.33 -24.17
C PHE A 185 2.34 -9.85 -22.74
N PHE A 186 2.04 -8.57 -22.58
CA PHE A 186 1.89 -7.95 -21.26
C PHE A 186 0.66 -8.48 -20.51
N TYR A 187 -0.45 -8.72 -21.21
CA TYR A 187 -1.61 -9.34 -20.58
C TYR A 187 -1.32 -10.79 -20.16
N GLY A 188 -0.54 -11.53 -20.95
CA GLY A 188 -0.07 -12.86 -20.59
C GLY A 188 0.72 -12.86 -19.28
N VAL A 189 1.69 -11.96 -19.13
CA VAL A 189 2.49 -11.81 -17.90
C VAL A 189 1.60 -11.43 -16.69
N VAL A 190 0.69 -10.47 -16.86
CA VAL A 190 -0.29 -10.08 -15.82
C VAL A 190 -1.15 -11.27 -15.38
N LEU A 191 -1.61 -12.10 -16.32
CA LEU A 191 -2.41 -13.29 -16.03
C LEU A 191 -1.64 -14.34 -15.23
N LEU A 192 -0.35 -14.54 -15.54
CA LEU A 192 0.53 -15.41 -14.75
C LEU A 192 0.64 -14.91 -13.29
N HIS A 193 0.77 -13.60 -13.10
CA HIS A 193 0.89 -12.99 -11.76
C HIS A 193 -0.39 -13.06 -10.93
N VAL A 194 -1.58 -13.03 -11.54
CA VAL A 194 -2.85 -13.28 -10.82
C VAL A 194 -3.17 -14.77 -10.65
N GLY A 195 -2.26 -15.66 -11.05
CA GLY A 195 -2.40 -17.11 -10.90
C GLY A 195 -3.19 -17.81 -12.02
N ASP A 196 -3.64 -17.10 -13.05
CA ASP A 196 -4.31 -17.69 -14.21
C ASP A 196 -3.28 -18.19 -15.24
N ARG A 197 -2.58 -19.27 -14.87
CA ARG A 197 -1.48 -19.84 -15.68
C ARG A 197 -1.93 -20.28 -17.07
N ALA A 198 -3.14 -20.83 -17.18
CA ALA A 198 -3.66 -21.33 -18.44
C ALA A 198 -3.96 -20.19 -19.41
N ALA A 199 -4.68 -19.14 -18.96
CA ALA A 199 -4.95 -17.98 -19.80
C ALA A 199 -3.67 -17.20 -20.10
N GLY A 200 -2.76 -17.06 -19.13
CA GLY A 200 -1.47 -16.40 -19.32
C GLY A 200 -0.63 -17.08 -20.39
N LYS A 201 -0.48 -18.41 -20.34
CA LYS A 201 0.21 -19.18 -21.38
C LYS A 201 -0.44 -19.01 -22.75
N THR A 202 -1.76 -19.05 -22.82
CA THR A 202 -2.52 -18.86 -24.07
C THR A 202 -2.23 -17.49 -24.70
N GLN A 203 -2.20 -16.43 -23.89
CA GLN A 203 -1.87 -15.08 -24.37
C GLN A 203 -0.41 -14.98 -24.84
N LEU A 204 0.55 -15.55 -24.11
CA LEU A 204 1.95 -15.57 -24.54
C LEU A 204 2.15 -16.36 -25.85
N GLN A 205 1.41 -17.46 -26.04
CA GLN A 205 1.42 -18.21 -27.30
C GLN A 205 0.82 -17.41 -28.46
N ALA A 206 -0.30 -16.71 -28.24
CA ALA A 206 -0.87 -15.82 -29.24
C ALA A 206 0.11 -14.69 -29.64
N TYR A 207 0.87 -14.15 -28.69
CA TYR A 207 1.91 -13.17 -28.99
C TYR A 207 3.04 -13.74 -29.87
N LEU A 208 3.42 -15.00 -29.68
CA LEU A 208 4.43 -15.67 -30.52
C LEU A 208 3.97 -15.86 -31.97
N GLU A 209 2.66 -15.82 -32.23
CA GLU A 209 2.07 -15.92 -33.56
C GLU A 209 1.82 -14.54 -34.20
N ALA A 210 1.86 -13.45 -33.41
CA ALA A 210 1.54 -12.10 -33.87
C ALA A 210 2.54 -11.54 -34.89
N GLU A 211 2.03 -10.94 -35.97
CA GLU A 211 2.83 -10.19 -36.94
C GLU A 211 3.29 -8.85 -36.33
N GLY A 212 4.54 -8.46 -36.57
CA GLY A 212 5.10 -7.19 -36.07
C GLY A 212 5.58 -7.20 -34.61
N ARG A 213 5.58 -8.37 -33.94
CA ARG A 213 6.08 -8.54 -32.58
C ARG A 213 7.58 -8.20 -32.44
N ASP A 214 7.98 -7.73 -31.26
CA ASP A 214 9.39 -7.47 -30.92
C ASP A 214 10.10 -8.80 -30.66
N GLU A 215 11.26 -8.99 -31.27
CA GLU A 215 12.03 -10.24 -31.20
C GLU A 215 12.52 -10.55 -29.78
N SER A 216 12.88 -9.53 -29.00
CA SER A 216 13.37 -9.69 -27.64
C SER A 216 12.24 -10.15 -26.71
N LEU A 217 11.07 -9.53 -26.83
CA LEU A 217 9.87 -9.95 -26.11
C LEU A 217 9.38 -11.33 -26.57
N ALA A 218 9.50 -11.66 -27.86
CA ALA A 218 9.12 -12.98 -28.36
C ALA A 218 10.05 -14.07 -27.81
N ALA A 219 11.36 -13.82 -27.77
CA ALA A 219 12.32 -14.73 -27.14
C ALA A 219 12.03 -14.93 -25.64
N LEU A 220 11.66 -13.86 -24.93
CA LEU A 220 11.26 -13.94 -23.54
C LEU A 220 9.94 -14.70 -23.35
N ALA A 221 8.92 -14.43 -24.17
CA ALA A 221 7.65 -15.14 -24.14
C ALA A 221 7.85 -16.66 -24.34
N GLN A 222 8.68 -17.03 -25.32
CA GLN A 222 9.04 -18.44 -25.58
C GLN A 222 9.68 -19.08 -24.35
N ARG A 223 10.64 -18.37 -23.73
CA ARG A 223 11.32 -18.83 -22.53
C ARG A 223 10.37 -18.98 -21.35
N ILE A 224 9.44 -18.04 -21.14
CA ILE A 224 8.44 -18.13 -20.08
C ILE A 224 7.54 -19.36 -20.32
N VAL A 225 6.98 -19.49 -21.53
CA VAL A 225 6.07 -20.59 -21.89
C VAL A 225 6.72 -21.96 -21.66
N HIS A 226 7.98 -22.14 -22.07
CA HIS A 226 8.71 -23.39 -21.87
C HIS A 226 9.17 -23.57 -20.41
N GLY A 227 9.70 -22.54 -19.77
CA GLY A 227 10.24 -22.63 -18.42
C GLY A 227 9.18 -22.97 -17.38
N LEU A 228 7.92 -22.59 -17.61
CA LEU A 228 6.78 -22.97 -16.77
C LEU A 228 6.45 -24.48 -16.80
N GLU A 229 6.92 -25.22 -17.81
CA GLU A 229 6.74 -26.68 -17.92
C GLU A 229 7.85 -27.48 -17.20
N GLY A 230 8.80 -26.79 -16.58
CA GLY A 230 9.96 -27.36 -15.91
C GLY A 230 11.23 -27.24 -16.76
N GLY A 231 12.35 -26.85 -16.13
CA GLY A 231 13.66 -26.74 -16.80
C GLY A 231 14.32 -25.36 -16.75
N ASP A 232 13.66 -24.34 -16.22
CA ASP A 232 14.24 -23.01 -15.99
C ASP A 232 13.84 -22.52 -14.59
N SER A 233 14.78 -22.57 -13.64
CA SER A 233 14.49 -22.25 -12.24
C SER A 233 14.21 -20.75 -12.03
N LEU A 234 14.81 -19.90 -12.86
CA LEU A 234 14.60 -18.46 -12.90
C LEU A 234 13.17 -18.12 -13.36
N VAL A 235 12.69 -18.76 -14.42
CA VAL A 235 11.30 -18.59 -14.86
C VAL A 235 10.33 -19.10 -13.79
N ALA A 236 10.61 -20.28 -13.22
CA ALA A 236 9.78 -20.83 -12.15
C ALA A 236 9.71 -19.90 -10.93
N ARG A 237 10.80 -19.21 -10.60
CA ARG A 237 10.87 -18.27 -9.48
C ARG A 237 10.20 -16.93 -9.75
N LEU A 238 10.31 -16.40 -10.97
CA LEU A 238 9.74 -15.10 -11.34
C LEU A 238 8.25 -15.18 -11.68
N TRP A 239 7.84 -16.18 -12.48
CA TRP A 239 6.45 -16.29 -12.97
C TRP A 239 5.77 -17.62 -12.59
N GLY A 240 6.51 -18.63 -12.13
CA GLY A 240 5.98 -19.95 -11.78
C GLY A 240 5.64 -20.17 -10.30
N GLY A 241 5.85 -19.18 -9.44
CA GLY A 241 5.54 -19.26 -8.01
C GLY A 241 6.45 -20.19 -7.19
N ALA A 242 7.63 -20.57 -7.71
CA ALA A 242 8.60 -21.34 -6.94
C ALA A 242 9.10 -20.54 -5.72
N SER A 243 9.28 -21.22 -4.59
CA SER A 243 9.77 -20.65 -3.33
C SER A 243 11.30 -20.63 -3.24
N GLU A 244 11.95 -21.57 -3.92
CA GLU A 244 13.41 -21.73 -3.95
C GLU A 244 14.08 -20.66 -4.82
N ASP A 245 15.31 -20.29 -4.45
CA ASP A 245 16.10 -19.36 -5.27
C ASP A 245 16.55 -20.03 -6.57
N ALA A 246 16.62 -19.22 -7.63
CA ALA A 246 17.06 -19.65 -8.94
C ALA A 246 18.58 -19.95 -8.95
N GLY A 247 19.00 -20.79 -9.90
CA GLY A 247 20.41 -21.14 -10.11
C GLY A 247 21.30 -19.94 -10.40
N SER A 248 22.51 -19.92 -9.84
CA SER A 248 23.43 -18.77 -9.92
C SER A 248 23.89 -18.42 -11.34
N GLY A 249 23.88 -19.39 -12.27
CA GLY A 249 24.25 -19.22 -13.68
C GLY A 249 23.10 -18.81 -14.61
N GLU A 250 21.86 -18.74 -14.11
CA GLU A 250 20.71 -18.39 -14.93
C GLU A 250 20.54 -16.88 -14.98
N GLY A 251 20.43 -16.32 -16.18
CA GLY A 251 20.23 -14.90 -16.42
C GLY A 251 19.54 -14.66 -17.74
N PHE A 252 19.27 -13.40 -18.07
CA PHE A 252 18.61 -13.05 -19.32
C PHE A 252 19.60 -12.77 -20.46
N ASP A 253 20.91 -12.90 -20.25
CA ASP A 253 21.99 -12.43 -21.14
C ASP A 253 21.91 -12.94 -22.59
N THR A 254 21.15 -14.00 -22.83
CA THR A 254 20.89 -14.60 -24.14
C THR A 254 19.72 -13.97 -24.92
N LEU A 255 18.92 -13.09 -24.28
CA LEU A 255 17.85 -12.37 -24.96
C LEU A 255 18.43 -11.37 -25.98
N PRO A 256 17.83 -11.24 -27.17
CA PRO A 256 18.17 -10.19 -28.12
C PRO A 256 18.16 -8.81 -27.47
N VAL A 257 19.06 -7.94 -27.91
CA VAL A 257 19.13 -6.55 -27.43
C VAL A 257 18.43 -5.67 -28.45
N SER A 258 17.35 -5.01 -28.04
CA SER A 258 16.73 -3.92 -28.80
C SER A 258 16.71 -2.64 -27.97
N SER A 259 16.83 -1.48 -28.62
CA SER A 259 16.73 -0.20 -27.94
C SER A 259 15.34 0.01 -27.31
N ALA A 260 14.31 -0.60 -27.92
CA ALA A 260 12.91 -0.51 -27.51
C ALA A 260 12.65 -1.14 -26.13
N VAL A 261 13.44 -2.15 -25.72
CA VAL A 261 13.27 -2.87 -24.44
C VAL A 261 14.45 -2.69 -23.47
N SER A 262 15.32 -1.69 -23.71
CA SER A 262 16.52 -1.48 -22.88
C SER A 262 16.20 -1.20 -21.41
N ALA A 263 15.13 -0.44 -21.12
CA ALA A 263 14.64 -0.21 -19.76
C ALA A 263 14.12 -1.51 -19.13
N TYR A 264 13.39 -2.31 -19.91
CA TYR A 264 12.86 -3.60 -19.48
C TYR A 264 13.98 -4.58 -19.14
N ARG A 265 15.05 -4.57 -19.93
CA ARG A 265 16.20 -5.43 -19.69
C ARG A 265 16.84 -5.18 -18.32
N LEU A 266 17.04 -3.92 -17.95
CA LEU A 266 17.61 -3.57 -16.64
C LEU A 266 16.71 -4.03 -15.48
N ARG A 267 15.39 -3.94 -15.63
CA ARG A 267 14.42 -4.43 -14.63
C ARG A 267 14.44 -5.95 -14.53
N LEU A 268 14.56 -6.66 -15.64
CA LEU A 268 14.72 -8.11 -15.67
C LEU A 268 16.04 -8.56 -15.04
N ASP A 269 17.14 -7.84 -15.24
CA ASP A 269 18.43 -8.15 -14.61
C ASP A 269 18.37 -7.96 -13.09
N LEU A 270 17.66 -6.93 -12.61
CA LEU A 270 17.36 -6.77 -11.19
C LEU A 270 16.50 -7.92 -10.67
N ALA A 271 15.40 -8.26 -11.36
CA ALA A 271 14.53 -9.36 -10.98
C ALA A 271 15.29 -10.69 -10.91
N ALA A 272 16.19 -10.94 -11.86
CA ALA A 272 17.03 -12.13 -11.85
C ALA A 272 18.05 -12.14 -10.71
N ALA A 273 18.66 -11.01 -10.37
CA ALA A 273 19.55 -10.92 -9.21
C ALA A 273 18.81 -11.26 -7.91
N VAL A 274 17.61 -10.71 -7.73
CA VAL A 274 16.75 -10.99 -6.57
C VAL A 274 16.32 -12.46 -6.54
N ALA A 275 15.90 -13.02 -7.68
CA ALA A 275 15.48 -14.41 -7.78
C ALA A 275 16.59 -15.41 -7.39
N ARG A 276 17.86 -15.04 -7.58
CA ARG A 276 19.04 -15.84 -7.19
C ARG A 276 19.51 -15.60 -5.75
N GLY A 277 18.83 -14.77 -4.97
CA GLY A 277 19.27 -14.44 -3.61
C GLY A 277 20.37 -13.37 -3.52
N ASP A 278 20.74 -12.71 -4.63
CA ASP A 278 21.85 -11.76 -4.68
C ASP A 278 21.37 -10.31 -4.45
N ALA A 279 21.04 -10.00 -3.21
CA ALA A 279 20.52 -8.70 -2.79
C ALA A 279 21.51 -7.54 -3.03
N LEU A 280 22.82 -7.81 -2.93
CA LEU A 280 23.85 -6.78 -3.12
C LEU A 280 23.96 -6.38 -4.61
N ARG A 281 23.98 -7.37 -5.51
CA ARG A 281 23.92 -7.09 -6.94
C ARG A 281 22.60 -6.41 -7.31
N ALA A 282 21.46 -6.90 -6.82
CA ALA A 282 20.17 -6.27 -7.06
C ALA A 282 20.16 -4.79 -6.64
N LYS A 283 20.66 -4.47 -5.45
CA LYS A 283 20.79 -3.09 -4.95
C LYS A 283 21.64 -2.21 -5.88
N SER A 284 22.71 -2.73 -6.44
CA SER A 284 23.56 -2.00 -7.39
C SER A 284 22.86 -1.70 -8.73
N LEU A 285 21.89 -2.54 -9.12
CA LEU A 285 21.14 -2.43 -10.37
C LEU A 285 19.96 -1.46 -10.29
N ILE A 286 19.57 -0.97 -9.11
CA ILE A 286 18.48 0.01 -8.97
C ILE A 286 18.84 1.34 -9.64
N ARG A 287 20.04 1.87 -9.36
CA ARG A 287 20.43 3.23 -9.76
C ARG A 287 20.40 3.45 -11.29
N PRO A 288 20.81 2.49 -12.13
CA PRO A 288 20.70 2.61 -13.59
C PRO A 288 19.26 2.54 -14.14
N ILE A 289 18.29 2.02 -13.39
CA ILE A 289 16.90 1.87 -13.88
C ILE A 289 16.22 3.24 -13.86
N SER A 290 15.75 3.68 -15.03
CA SER A 290 14.90 4.85 -15.10
C SER A 290 13.54 4.56 -14.46
N MET A 291 13.14 5.38 -13.50
CA MET A 291 11.86 5.24 -12.82
C MET A 291 10.66 5.70 -13.67
N GLN A 292 10.91 6.50 -14.70
CA GLN A 292 9.85 7.12 -15.53
C GLN A 292 9.73 6.51 -16.91
N THR A 293 10.74 5.76 -17.38
CA THR A 293 10.73 5.21 -18.73
C THR A 293 9.92 3.92 -18.77
N PRO A 294 8.90 3.80 -19.64
CA PRO A 294 8.19 2.54 -19.86
C PRO A 294 9.12 1.41 -20.30
N ASP A 295 8.71 0.16 -20.06
CA ASP A 295 9.39 -1.01 -20.62
C ASP A 295 9.28 -1.06 -22.14
N LEU A 296 8.12 -0.61 -22.63
CA LEU A 296 7.83 -0.40 -24.03
C LEU A 296 6.81 0.73 -24.15
N THR A 297 7.00 1.63 -25.10
CA THR A 297 5.97 2.60 -25.50
C THR A 297 5.47 2.20 -26.88
N GLU A 298 4.15 2.02 -27.01
CA GLU A 298 3.53 1.68 -28.28
C GLU A 298 2.63 2.81 -28.77
N GLN A 299 2.73 3.15 -30.05
CA GLN A 299 1.77 4.03 -30.70
C GLN A 299 0.55 3.21 -31.12
N LEU A 300 -0.62 3.58 -30.60
CA LEU A 300 -1.85 2.86 -30.92
C LEU A 300 -2.38 3.26 -32.30
N GLN A 301 -2.78 2.28 -33.11
CA GLN A 301 -3.25 2.52 -34.48
C GLN A 301 -4.55 3.34 -34.50
N GLN A 302 -4.57 4.48 -35.19
CA GLN A 302 -5.80 5.26 -35.34
C GLN A 302 -6.80 4.55 -36.28
N ARG A 303 -8.09 4.61 -35.95
CA ARG A 303 -9.16 4.10 -36.84
C ARG A 303 -9.15 4.90 -38.16
N PRO A 304 -9.18 4.23 -39.33
CA PRO A 304 -9.32 4.92 -40.60
C PRO A 304 -10.69 5.64 -40.67
N GLY A 305 -10.67 6.96 -40.87
CA GLY A 305 -11.89 7.80 -40.98
C GLY A 305 -12.22 8.66 -39.75
N GLY A 306 -11.39 8.67 -38.71
CA GLY A 306 -11.52 9.63 -37.60
C GLY A 306 -11.12 11.03 -38.04
N GLY A 307 -12.09 11.86 -38.44
CA GLY A 307 -11.86 13.21 -38.94
C GLY A 307 -11.00 14.08 -38.01
N ASP A 308 -10.15 14.93 -38.61
CA ASP A 308 -9.33 16.02 -38.02
C ASP A 308 -8.65 15.81 -36.65
N LEU A 309 -8.55 14.57 -36.17
CA LEU A 309 -7.75 14.17 -35.00
C LEU A 309 -6.33 13.70 -35.39
N ASN A 310 -5.86 14.12 -36.58
CA ASN A 310 -4.52 13.83 -37.12
C ASN A 310 -3.36 14.43 -36.29
N THR A 311 -3.62 15.06 -35.14
CA THR A 311 -2.60 15.68 -34.28
C THR A 311 -2.34 14.95 -32.96
N ILE A 312 -3.10 13.91 -32.60
CA ILE A 312 -2.89 13.16 -31.36
C ILE A 312 -2.54 11.72 -31.71
N THR A 313 -1.28 11.33 -31.56
CA THR A 313 -0.85 9.94 -31.61
C THR A 313 -1.01 9.35 -30.20
N PRO A 314 -2.07 8.58 -29.92
CA PRO A 314 -2.22 7.96 -28.61
C PRO A 314 -1.08 6.95 -28.38
N GLU A 315 -0.41 7.06 -27.24
CA GLU A 315 0.65 6.15 -26.82
C GLU A 315 0.18 5.32 -25.63
N LEU A 316 0.61 4.05 -25.59
CA LEU A 316 0.44 3.15 -24.46
C LEU A 316 1.80 2.83 -23.88
N ALA A 317 2.00 3.24 -22.62
CA ALA A 317 3.16 2.87 -21.83
C ALA A 317 2.93 1.50 -21.18
N HIS A 318 3.77 0.53 -21.52
CA HIS A 318 3.77 -0.77 -20.87
C HIS A 318 4.83 -0.80 -19.77
N HIS A 319 4.44 -1.35 -18.63
CA HIS A 319 5.31 -1.68 -17.52
C HIS A 319 5.05 -3.13 -17.10
N ASP A 320 6.11 -3.90 -16.86
CA ASP A 320 6.01 -5.23 -16.28
C ASP A 320 5.95 -5.13 -14.75
N PRO A 321 4.89 -5.67 -14.11
CA PRO A 321 4.75 -5.68 -12.66
C PRO A 321 5.87 -6.44 -11.93
N ILE A 322 6.63 -7.31 -12.61
CA ILE A 322 7.74 -8.08 -12.03
C ILE A 322 8.75 -7.20 -11.30
N TYR A 323 8.92 -5.95 -11.75
CA TYR A 323 9.85 -5.00 -11.12
C TYR A 323 9.45 -4.68 -9.68
N LEU A 324 8.17 -4.42 -9.41
CA LEU A 324 7.66 -4.11 -8.07
C LEU A 324 7.77 -5.33 -7.15
N GLN A 325 7.44 -6.52 -7.67
CA GLN A 325 7.62 -7.76 -6.92
C GLN A 325 9.10 -8.01 -6.59
N ALA A 326 10.01 -7.73 -7.53
CA ALA A 326 11.44 -7.88 -7.31
C ALA A 326 11.96 -6.87 -6.26
N LEU A 327 11.49 -5.61 -6.28
CA LEU A 327 11.80 -4.63 -5.25
C LEU A 327 11.32 -5.08 -3.87
N SER A 328 10.10 -5.61 -3.78
CA SER A 328 9.57 -6.16 -2.53
C SER A 328 10.47 -7.28 -1.97
N ARG A 329 10.77 -8.28 -2.80
CA ARG A 329 11.64 -9.41 -2.44
C ARG A 329 13.07 -8.96 -2.11
N MET A 330 13.63 -8.00 -2.84
CA MET A 330 14.95 -7.44 -2.54
C MET A 330 14.97 -6.81 -1.15
N HIS A 331 13.96 -6.01 -0.80
CA HIS A 331 13.87 -5.42 0.54
C HIS A 331 13.72 -6.47 1.62
N ALA A 332 12.97 -7.55 1.39
CA ALA A 332 12.92 -8.68 2.31
C ALA A 332 14.29 -9.38 2.49
N GLN A 333 15.10 -9.53 1.43
CA GLN A 333 16.47 -10.04 1.56
C GLN A 333 17.37 -9.09 2.36
N LEU A 334 17.24 -7.78 2.14
CA LEU A 334 17.99 -6.77 2.90
C LEU A 334 17.56 -6.72 4.36
N ALA A 335 16.28 -6.97 4.66
CA ALA A 335 15.79 -7.14 6.02
C ALA A 335 16.50 -8.33 6.69
N LEU A 336 16.53 -9.51 6.06
CA LEU A 336 17.26 -10.68 6.58
C LEU A 336 18.74 -10.37 6.84
N ALA A 337 19.41 -9.69 5.91
CA ALA A 337 20.80 -9.30 6.08
C ALA A 337 21.04 -8.38 7.30
N ALA A 338 20.09 -7.50 7.62
CA ALA A 338 20.16 -6.62 8.78
C ALA A 338 19.99 -7.38 10.11
N LEU A 339 19.24 -8.48 10.15
CA LEU A 339 18.98 -9.23 11.39
C LEU A 339 20.23 -9.96 11.92
N GLY A 340 21.14 -10.36 11.04
CA GLY A 340 22.28 -11.21 11.40
C GLY A 340 21.83 -12.58 11.93
N GLU A 341 22.54 -13.11 12.92
CA GLU A 341 22.30 -14.47 13.46
C GLU A 341 21.48 -14.48 14.78
N SER A 342 20.91 -13.35 15.17
CA SER A 342 20.22 -13.21 16.45
C SER A 342 18.92 -14.02 16.52
N GLN A 343 18.79 -14.85 17.57
CA GLN A 343 17.62 -15.71 17.77
C GLN A 343 16.35 -14.92 18.11
N ASP A 344 16.47 -13.85 18.89
CA ASP A 344 15.35 -13.01 19.32
C ASP A 344 14.69 -12.25 18.15
N LEU A 345 15.42 -12.12 17.04
CA LEU A 345 14.98 -11.45 15.83
C LEU A 345 14.37 -12.40 14.79
N LYS A 346 14.32 -13.71 15.07
CA LYS A 346 13.75 -14.72 14.16
C LYS A 346 12.35 -14.36 13.68
N VAL A 347 11.54 -13.71 14.51
CA VAL A 347 10.18 -13.31 14.13
C VAL A 347 10.15 -12.36 12.93
N LEU A 348 11.07 -11.40 12.85
CA LEU A 348 11.23 -10.53 11.68
C LEU A 348 11.80 -11.30 10.48
N GLY A 349 12.59 -12.35 10.74
CA GLY A 349 13.11 -13.23 9.71
C GLY A 349 12.03 -14.10 9.06
N VAL A 350 11.06 -14.58 9.84
CA VAL A 350 9.89 -15.30 9.30
C VAL A 350 9.02 -14.37 8.47
N GLU A 351 8.81 -13.13 8.93
CA GLU A 351 8.10 -12.11 8.14
C GLU A 351 8.81 -11.82 6.81
N ALA A 352 10.14 -11.63 6.84
CA ALA A 352 10.93 -11.46 5.62
C ALA A 352 10.82 -12.68 4.68
N ALA A 353 10.89 -13.90 5.22
CA ALA A 353 10.75 -15.12 4.42
C ALA A 353 9.39 -15.21 3.71
N ARG A 354 8.31 -14.78 4.37
CA ARG A 354 6.98 -14.69 3.74
C ARG A 354 6.98 -13.77 2.51
N TRP A 355 7.59 -12.60 2.61
CA TRP A 355 7.73 -11.67 1.46
C TRP A 355 8.62 -12.23 0.35
N LEU A 356 9.53 -13.15 0.68
CA LEU A 356 10.29 -13.92 -0.30
C LEU A 356 9.50 -15.05 -0.95
N GLY A 357 8.23 -15.27 -0.56
CA GLY A 357 7.45 -16.42 -0.99
C GLY A 357 8.06 -17.74 -0.53
N ARG A 358 8.75 -17.73 0.63
CA ARG A 358 9.35 -18.91 1.25
C ARG A 358 8.51 -19.34 2.45
N GLU A 359 8.43 -20.64 2.65
CA GLU A 359 7.94 -21.17 3.91
C GLU A 359 9.03 -20.99 4.98
N ALA A 360 8.63 -20.45 6.13
CA ALA A 360 9.49 -20.36 7.29
C ALA A 360 8.71 -20.84 8.52
N PRO A 361 9.31 -21.71 9.36
CA PRO A 361 8.64 -22.20 10.55
C PRO A 361 8.37 -21.05 11.51
N ALA A 362 7.24 -21.13 12.22
CA ALA A 362 6.93 -20.18 13.28
C ALA A 362 8.10 -20.15 14.30
N PRO A 363 8.46 -18.97 14.83
CA PRO A 363 9.53 -18.89 15.80
C PRO A 363 9.14 -19.66 17.07
N THR A 364 10.06 -20.47 17.60
CA THR A 364 9.83 -21.31 18.80
C THR A 364 9.71 -20.48 20.08
N SER A 365 10.24 -19.27 20.07
CA SER A 365 10.17 -18.31 21.17
C SER A 365 10.29 -16.89 20.62
N VAL A 366 9.64 -15.95 21.29
CA VAL A 366 9.73 -14.51 21.02
C VAL A 366 9.90 -13.79 22.35
N PRO A 367 10.67 -12.70 22.41
CA PRO A 367 10.89 -11.95 23.63
C PRO A 367 9.57 -11.37 24.17
N GLY A 368 9.50 -11.21 25.49
CA GLY A 368 8.43 -10.43 26.13
C GLY A 368 8.42 -8.98 25.65
N LEU A 369 7.30 -8.27 25.86
CA LEU A 369 7.14 -6.89 25.38
C LEU A 369 8.16 -5.92 26.01
N ASP A 370 8.58 -6.17 27.24
CA ASP A 370 9.57 -5.39 27.98
C ASP A 370 10.96 -5.40 27.31
N VAL A 371 11.40 -6.56 26.82
CA VAL A 371 12.68 -6.72 26.09
C VAL A 371 12.51 -6.47 24.58
N GLY A 372 11.34 -6.83 24.05
CA GLY A 372 11.01 -6.84 22.63
C GLY A 372 10.36 -5.57 22.10
N LEU A 373 10.33 -4.47 22.86
CA LEU A 373 9.67 -3.22 22.44
C LEU A 373 10.13 -2.75 21.05
N ALA A 374 11.42 -2.88 20.73
CA ALA A 374 11.96 -2.48 19.42
C ALA A 374 11.36 -3.25 18.23
N LEU A 375 10.80 -4.45 18.45
CA LEU A 375 10.14 -5.24 17.42
C LEU A 375 8.77 -4.67 17.04
N VAL A 376 8.08 -4.02 17.99
CA VAL A 376 6.68 -3.63 17.84
C VAL A 376 6.39 -2.15 18.05
N LEU A 377 7.36 -1.36 18.50
CA LEU A 377 7.20 0.08 18.67
C LEU A 377 6.78 0.72 17.34
N PHE A 378 5.66 1.44 17.32
CA PHE A 378 5.08 1.99 16.09
C PHE A 378 4.65 0.95 15.04
N SER A 379 4.46 -0.31 15.38
CA SER A 379 3.89 -1.29 14.46
C SER A 379 2.39 -1.49 14.70
N ASP A 380 1.76 -2.26 13.81
CA ASP A 380 0.39 -2.76 13.95
C ASP A 380 0.31 -4.02 14.84
N SER A 381 1.41 -4.51 15.40
CA SER A 381 1.39 -5.62 16.35
C SER A 381 1.41 -5.09 17.79
N PRO A 382 0.51 -5.52 18.69
CA PRO A 382 0.51 -5.05 20.08
C PRO A 382 1.70 -5.58 20.88
N ARG A 383 2.16 -6.80 20.58
CA ARG A 383 3.27 -7.50 21.26
C ARG A 383 4.12 -8.31 20.28
N PRO A 384 5.38 -8.64 20.63
CA PRO A 384 6.20 -9.54 19.82
C PRO A 384 5.56 -10.92 19.59
N GLY A 385 4.80 -11.43 20.56
CA GLY A 385 4.02 -12.66 20.42
C GLY A 385 3.01 -12.62 19.27
N ASP A 386 2.43 -11.46 19.00
CA ASP A 386 1.43 -11.31 17.95
C ASP A 386 2.08 -11.35 16.54
N LEU A 387 3.32 -10.87 16.42
CA LEU A 387 4.13 -11.06 15.21
C LEU A 387 4.39 -12.56 14.93
N ALA A 388 4.69 -13.35 15.97
CA ALA A 388 4.96 -14.79 15.83
C ALA A 388 3.74 -15.60 15.38
N VAL A 389 2.55 -15.24 15.86
CA VAL A 389 1.30 -15.89 15.44
C VAL A 389 0.88 -15.42 14.05
N GLY A 390 1.07 -14.13 13.70
CA GLY A 390 0.85 -13.66 12.33
C GLY A 390 1.80 -14.33 11.32
N ALA A 391 3.01 -14.64 11.75
CA ALA A 391 4.03 -15.35 10.98
C ALA A 391 3.69 -16.83 10.72
N SER A 392 2.85 -17.48 11.54
CA SER A 392 2.46 -18.89 11.37
C SER A 392 1.31 -19.10 10.37
N GLY A 393 0.87 -18.06 9.67
CA GLY A 393 -0.29 -18.11 8.77
C GLY A 393 -1.63 -18.16 9.49
N SER A 394 -1.62 -18.15 10.83
CA SER A 394 -2.81 -17.93 11.64
C SER A 394 -3.17 -16.44 11.65
N GLU A 395 -4.46 -16.10 11.60
CA GLU A 395 -4.91 -14.71 11.78
C GLU A 395 -4.65 -14.26 13.23
N SER A 396 -3.40 -13.89 13.56
CA SER A 396 -3.12 -13.09 14.75
C SER A 396 -3.44 -11.65 14.46
N ARG A 397 -4.69 -11.30 14.74
CA ARG A 397 -5.20 -9.96 14.64
C ARG A 397 -5.55 -9.50 16.05
N THR A 398 -5.32 -8.23 16.33
CA THR A 398 -5.81 -7.54 17.52
C THR A 398 -7.30 -7.85 17.72
N LEU A 399 -8.06 -7.99 16.63
CA LEU A 399 -9.44 -8.49 16.61
C LEU A 399 -9.59 -9.89 17.23
N SER A 400 -8.79 -10.88 16.84
CA SER A 400 -8.84 -12.26 17.38
C SER A 400 -8.58 -12.30 18.89
N ARG A 401 -7.72 -11.40 19.40
CA ARG A 401 -7.44 -11.28 20.85
C ARG A 401 -8.61 -10.66 21.61
N LEU A 402 -9.25 -9.66 21.01
CA LEU A 402 -10.38 -8.97 21.62
C LEU A 402 -11.69 -9.77 21.48
N ALA A 403 -11.78 -10.67 20.50
CA ALA A 403 -12.95 -11.49 20.21
C ALA A 403 -13.58 -12.21 21.43
N PRO A 404 -12.82 -12.85 22.34
CA PRO A 404 -13.40 -13.58 23.47
C PRO A 404 -14.10 -12.67 24.49
N VAL A 405 -13.72 -11.39 24.54
CA VAL A 405 -14.24 -10.41 25.51
C VAL A 405 -15.11 -9.34 24.85
N LEU A 406 -15.00 -9.17 23.53
CA LEU A 406 -15.80 -8.31 22.66
C LEU A 406 -16.19 -9.10 21.40
N PRO A 407 -17.22 -9.96 21.48
CA PRO A 407 -17.61 -10.84 20.37
C PRO A 407 -17.89 -10.09 19.06
N THR A 408 -18.40 -8.85 19.13
CA THR A 408 -18.64 -7.98 17.96
C THR A 408 -17.37 -7.68 17.15
N LEU A 409 -16.19 -7.65 17.78
CA LEU A 409 -14.91 -7.48 17.08
C LEU A 409 -14.39 -8.78 16.47
N GLY A 410 -14.79 -9.92 17.02
CA GLY A 410 -14.36 -11.25 16.59
C GLY A 410 -15.27 -11.93 15.57
N ALA A 411 -16.51 -11.46 15.42
CA ALA A 411 -17.47 -12.06 14.51
C ALA A 411 -16.98 -11.95 13.06
N SER A 412 -16.75 -13.06 12.38
CA SER A 412 -16.40 -13.05 10.96
C SER A 412 -17.40 -12.21 10.17
N PRO A 413 -16.95 -11.33 9.25
CA PRO A 413 -17.86 -10.48 8.50
C PRO A 413 -18.82 -11.33 7.67
N SER A 414 -20.12 -11.08 7.79
CA SER A 414 -21.12 -11.61 6.85
C SER A 414 -21.13 -10.79 5.56
N ARG A 415 -21.90 -11.25 4.57
CA ARG A 415 -22.07 -10.57 3.27
C ARG A 415 -22.86 -9.24 3.35
N SER A 416 -22.89 -8.58 4.51
CA SER A 416 -23.75 -7.42 4.80
C SER A 416 -22.97 -6.22 5.32
N LEU A 417 -23.24 -5.05 4.73
CA LEU A 417 -22.72 -3.76 5.22
C LEU A 417 -23.30 -3.36 6.59
N ALA A 418 -24.43 -3.94 7.00
CA ALA A 418 -25.08 -3.61 8.28
C ALA A 418 -24.20 -3.94 9.50
N GLU A 419 -23.17 -4.76 9.34
CA GLU A 419 -22.23 -5.10 10.40
C GLU A 419 -21.15 -4.04 10.64
N LEU A 420 -21.02 -3.06 9.74
CA LEU A 420 -20.05 -1.97 9.88
C LEU A 420 -20.39 -1.07 11.06
N ASP A 421 -21.66 -0.66 11.23
CA ASP A 421 -22.05 0.27 12.28
C ASP A 421 -21.80 -0.29 13.71
N PRO A 422 -22.19 -1.54 14.03
CA PRO A 422 -21.85 -2.15 15.31
C PRO A 422 -20.34 -2.25 15.53
N PHE A 423 -19.58 -2.66 14.49
CA PHE A 423 -18.13 -2.77 14.58
C PHE A 423 -17.47 -1.42 14.84
N VAL A 424 -17.86 -0.39 14.08
CA VAL A 424 -17.39 0.99 14.23
C VAL A 424 -17.69 1.51 15.63
N THR A 425 -18.91 1.27 16.12
CA THR A 425 -19.32 1.69 17.46
C THR A 425 -18.44 1.07 18.54
N VAL A 426 -18.23 -0.25 18.49
CA VAL A 426 -17.36 -0.95 19.44
C VAL A 426 -15.91 -0.48 19.31
N SER A 427 -15.39 -0.27 18.10
CA SER A 427 -14.03 0.25 17.87
C SER A 427 -13.85 1.66 18.49
N ASN A 428 -14.88 2.51 18.42
CA ASN A 428 -14.88 3.84 19.03
C ASN A 428 -14.94 3.77 20.56
N SER A 429 -15.70 2.83 21.14
CA SER A 429 -15.70 2.59 22.59
C SER A 429 -14.33 2.07 23.07
N VAL A 430 -13.70 1.15 22.34
CA VAL A 430 -12.33 0.68 22.65
C VAL A 430 -11.32 1.81 22.57
N ARG A 431 -11.38 2.66 21.53
CA ARG A 431 -10.54 3.86 21.44
C ARG A 431 -10.70 4.77 22.64
N ARG A 432 -11.95 5.14 23.00
CA ARG A 432 -12.23 6.02 24.14
C ARG A 432 -11.69 5.46 25.45
N ALA A 433 -11.85 4.17 25.68
CA ALA A 433 -11.31 3.53 26.87
C ALA A 433 -9.78 3.54 26.89
N LEU A 434 -9.13 3.27 25.75
CA LEU A 434 -7.67 3.36 25.65
C LEU A 434 -7.16 4.79 25.87
N THR A 435 -7.82 5.79 25.29
CA THR A 435 -7.54 7.22 25.56
C THR A 435 -7.61 7.53 27.05
N ASN A 436 -8.68 7.10 27.72
CA ASN A 436 -8.86 7.36 29.16
C ASN A 436 -7.79 6.65 29.99
N ARG A 437 -7.42 5.41 29.62
CA ARG A 437 -6.36 4.63 30.29
C ARG A 437 -4.99 5.29 30.14
N ILE A 438 -4.61 5.65 28.91
CA ILE A 438 -3.35 6.32 28.62
C ILE A 438 -3.27 7.66 29.38
N LYS A 439 -4.36 8.45 29.41
CA LYS A 439 -4.41 9.69 30.18
C LYS A 439 -4.33 9.48 31.70
N ALA A 440 -4.88 8.37 32.20
CA ALA A 440 -4.83 8.03 33.62
C ALA A 440 -3.42 7.63 34.09
N SER A 441 -2.51 7.28 33.18
CA SER A 441 -1.12 6.92 33.50
C SER A 441 -0.27 8.11 33.98
N GLY A 442 -0.73 9.35 33.82
CA GLY A 442 -0.05 10.57 34.31
C GLY A 442 0.02 11.68 33.26
N PRO A 443 0.66 12.83 33.58
CA PRO A 443 0.79 13.97 32.67
C PRO A 443 1.43 13.61 31.33
N ASP A 444 2.44 12.74 31.35
CA ASP A 444 3.13 12.28 30.14
C ASP A 444 2.24 11.38 29.27
N GLY A 445 1.41 10.54 29.88
CA GLY A 445 0.44 9.71 29.16
C GLY A 445 -0.57 10.57 28.38
N ALA A 446 -1.04 11.67 28.95
CA ALA A 446 -1.92 12.59 28.24
C ALA A 446 -1.26 13.23 27.01
N ASN A 447 0.03 13.59 27.10
CA ASN A 447 0.79 14.12 25.97
C ASN A 447 1.01 13.04 24.91
N MET A 448 1.32 11.80 25.28
CA MET A 448 1.49 10.72 24.30
C MET A 448 0.23 10.42 23.49
N ASP A 449 -0.96 10.46 24.10
CA ASP A 449 -2.20 10.30 23.34
C ASP A 449 -2.45 11.49 22.40
N ALA A 450 -2.21 12.72 22.86
CA ALA A 450 -2.45 13.92 22.08
C ALA A 450 -1.44 14.11 20.94
N ASP A 451 -0.16 13.89 21.21
CA ASP A 451 0.96 14.19 20.30
C ASP A 451 1.30 13.01 19.39
N MET A 452 1.23 11.77 19.91
CA MET A 452 1.57 10.56 19.15
C MET A 452 0.34 9.81 18.63
N GLY A 453 -0.87 10.21 19.03
CA GLY A 453 -2.12 9.63 18.55
C GLY A 453 -2.25 8.13 18.83
N LEU A 454 -1.74 7.64 19.97
CA LEU A 454 -1.66 6.20 20.25
C LEU A 454 -3.04 5.51 20.22
N SER A 455 -4.07 6.11 20.83
CA SER A 455 -5.42 5.55 20.79
C SER A 455 -6.02 5.50 19.38
N GLU A 456 -5.79 6.54 18.56
CA GLU A 456 -6.20 6.57 17.16
C GLU A 456 -5.44 5.54 16.33
N ARG A 457 -4.15 5.31 16.60
CA ARG A 457 -3.36 4.26 15.94
C ARG A 457 -3.93 2.88 16.25
N PHE A 458 -4.26 2.61 17.52
CA PHE A 458 -4.90 1.35 17.91
C PHE A 458 -6.25 1.17 17.20
N ARG A 459 -7.08 2.20 17.13
CA ARG A 459 -8.35 2.15 16.38
C ARG A 459 -8.11 1.92 14.89
N GLY A 460 -7.19 2.66 14.27
CA GLY A 460 -6.83 2.52 12.86
C GLY A 460 -6.45 1.09 12.53
N ARG A 461 -5.72 0.42 13.43
CA ARG A 461 -5.40 -1.01 13.33
C ARG A 461 -6.65 -1.90 13.33
N LEU A 462 -7.58 -1.71 14.28
CA LEU A 462 -8.83 -2.49 14.29
C LEU A 462 -9.60 -2.34 12.97
N LEU A 463 -9.68 -1.12 12.45
CA LEU A 463 -10.35 -0.82 11.18
C LEU A 463 -9.64 -1.50 9.99
N ARG A 464 -8.31 -1.45 9.93
CA ARG A 464 -7.49 -2.09 8.89
C ARG A 464 -7.61 -3.61 8.94
N GLU A 465 -7.43 -4.22 10.11
CA GLU A 465 -7.58 -5.66 10.30
C GLU A 465 -8.99 -6.14 9.88
N ARG A 466 -10.02 -5.35 10.17
CA ARG A 466 -11.40 -5.66 9.75
C ARG A 466 -11.57 -5.52 8.23
N ALA A 467 -11.00 -4.49 7.62
CA ALA A 467 -11.00 -4.34 6.17
C ALA A 467 -10.33 -5.55 5.49
N GLU A 468 -9.20 -6.03 6.02
CA GLU A 468 -8.56 -7.24 5.52
C GLU A 468 -9.44 -8.49 5.67
N GLN A 469 -10.16 -8.64 6.79
CA GLN A 469 -11.12 -9.75 6.98
C GLN A 469 -12.25 -9.70 5.96
N PHE A 470 -12.80 -8.52 5.65
CA PHE A 470 -13.78 -8.35 4.58
C PHE A 470 -13.19 -8.75 3.22
N ARG A 471 -11.99 -8.28 2.89
CA ARG A 471 -11.32 -8.64 1.62
C ARG A 471 -11.10 -10.16 1.50
N ALA A 472 -10.58 -10.80 2.55
CA ALA A 472 -10.26 -12.23 2.56
C ALA A 472 -11.51 -13.13 2.53
N SER A 473 -12.52 -12.81 3.34
CA SER A 473 -13.74 -13.63 3.45
C SER A 473 -14.48 -13.75 2.12
N PHE A 474 -14.47 -12.70 1.31
CA PHE A 474 -15.16 -12.70 0.02
C PHE A 474 -14.31 -13.30 -1.11
N ALA A 475 -12.98 -13.26 -1.00
CA ALA A 475 -12.07 -13.94 -1.95
C ALA A 475 -12.19 -15.48 -1.90
N VAL A 476 -12.49 -16.06 -0.73
CA VAL A 476 -12.57 -17.52 -0.52
C VAL A 476 -13.86 -18.15 -1.08
N HIS A 477 -14.95 -17.38 -1.21
CA HIS A 477 -16.29 -17.91 -1.47
C HIS A 477 -16.75 -17.79 -2.95
N MET A 478 -15.83 -17.72 -3.91
CA MET A 478 -16.14 -17.42 -5.32
C MET A 478 -16.95 -18.53 -6.03
N GLY A 479 -18.28 -18.37 -6.04
CA GLY A 479 -19.28 -18.99 -6.93
C GLY A 479 -20.05 -17.93 -7.74
N ALA A 480 -21.07 -18.31 -8.53
CA ALA A 480 -21.64 -17.54 -9.64
C ALA A 480 -22.23 -16.11 -9.38
N ASP A 481 -22.48 -15.69 -8.13
CA ASP A 481 -22.92 -14.32 -7.78
C ASP A 481 -21.73 -13.31 -7.64
N LEU A 482 -20.76 -13.43 -8.54
CA LEU A 482 -19.40 -12.88 -8.45
C LEU A 482 -19.30 -11.34 -8.30
N ALA A 483 -20.27 -10.59 -8.81
CA ALA A 483 -20.15 -9.13 -8.89
C ALA A 483 -20.63 -8.40 -7.63
N ALA A 484 -21.77 -8.81 -7.07
CA ALA A 484 -22.40 -8.11 -5.95
C ALA A 484 -21.65 -8.31 -4.61
N ASP A 485 -21.12 -9.52 -4.41
CA ASP A 485 -20.32 -9.86 -3.23
C ASP A 485 -18.98 -9.13 -3.22
N ALA A 486 -18.30 -9.07 -4.36
CA ALA A 486 -17.03 -8.35 -4.50
C ALA A 486 -17.20 -6.84 -4.29
N GLU A 487 -18.27 -6.25 -4.83
CA GLU A 487 -18.59 -4.83 -4.65
C GLU A 487 -18.90 -4.51 -3.18
N THR A 488 -19.69 -5.36 -2.51
CA THR A 488 -20.01 -5.20 -1.08
C THR A 488 -18.74 -5.25 -0.22
N ALA A 489 -17.86 -6.23 -0.46
CA ALA A 489 -16.58 -6.32 0.23
C ALA A 489 -15.70 -5.11 -0.03
N GLY A 490 -15.63 -4.64 -1.28
CA GLY A 490 -14.90 -3.44 -1.66
C GLY A 490 -15.41 -2.20 -0.92
N ILE A 491 -16.73 -1.98 -0.87
CA ILE A 491 -17.35 -0.85 -0.18
C ILE A 491 -17.04 -0.91 1.33
N ALA A 492 -17.15 -2.08 1.95
CA ALA A 492 -16.82 -2.27 3.36
C ALA A 492 -15.35 -1.96 3.65
N CYS A 493 -14.43 -2.51 2.84
CA CYS A 493 -13.00 -2.26 2.95
C CYS A 493 -12.69 -0.76 2.83
N ARG A 494 -13.18 -0.12 1.76
CA ARG A 494 -12.98 1.30 1.50
C ARG A 494 -13.46 2.15 2.68
N THR A 495 -14.68 1.90 3.15
CA THR A 495 -15.29 2.66 4.25
C THR A 495 -14.43 2.59 5.52
N LEU A 496 -14.00 1.40 5.91
CA LEU A 496 -13.16 1.21 7.10
C LEU A 496 -11.78 1.86 6.95
N LEU A 497 -11.14 1.74 5.78
CA LEU A 497 -9.84 2.35 5.51
C LEU A 497 -9.92 3.89 5.46
N GLU A 498 -10.96 4.46 4.84
CA GLU A 498 -11.20 5.92 4.85
C GLU A 498 -11.47 6.46 6.26
N MET A 499 -12.08 5.66 7.14
CA MET A 499 -12.25 6.01 8.55
C MET A 499 -10.95 5.94 9.36
N ALA A 500 -10.00 5.10 8.95
CA ALA A 500 -8.67 4.99 9.53
C ALA A 500 -7.70 6.08 9.02
N LEU A 501 -8.02 6.69 7.88
CA LEU A 501 -7.21 7.70 7.22
C LEU A 501 -7.08 8.97 8.07
N ASP A 502 -5.85 9.45 8.22
CA ASP A 502 -5.58 10.78 8.72
C ASP A 502 -5.90 11.82 7.65
N LYS A 503 -6.99 12.56 7.89
CA LYS A 503 -7.46 13.62 6.99
C LYS A 503 -6.53 14.85 6.98
N ASN A 504 -5.76 15.06 8.05
CA ASN A 504 -4.89 16.22 8.22
C ASN A 504 -3.45 15.78 8.52
N PRO A 505 -2.77 15.12 7.56
CA PRO A 505 -1.42 14.62 7.78
C PRO A 505 -0.48 15.78 8.10
N SER A 506 0.19 15.70 9.25
CA SER A 506 1.19 16.68 9.70
C SER A 506 2.59 16.06 9.74
N PRO A 507 3.21 15.73 8.59
CA PRO A 507 4.55 15.15 8.60
C PRO A 507 5.64 16.22 8.78
N PRO A 508 6.83 15.79 9.24
CA PRO A 508 7.97 16.68 9.50
C PRO A 508 8.65 17.19 8.21
N ASN A 509 8.40 16.56 7.05
CA ASN A 509 9.07 16.85 5.78
C ASN A 509 8.05 17.32 4.69
N PRO A 510 8.33 18.40 3.93
CA PRO A 510 7.51 18.86 2.82
C PRO A 510 7.19 17.81 1.74
N GLN A 511 8.12 16.90 1.43
CA GLN A 511 7.90 15.83 0.46
C GLN A 511 6.86 14.81 0.98
N LEU A 512 6.98 14.40 2.24
CA LEU A 512 6.00 13.52 2.88
C LEU A 512 4.62 14.20 2.98
N LYS A 513 4.60 15.52 3.24
CA LYS A 513 3.35 16.30 3.26
C LYS A 513 2.66 16.26 1.91
N LYS A 514 3.39 16.46 0.81
CA LYS A 514 2.87 16.32 -0.55
C LYS A 514 2.36 14.90 -0.81
N ALA A 515 3.12 13.88 -0.39
CA ALA A 515 2.77 12.48 -0.52
C ALA A 515 1.65 12.00 0.43
N ARG A 516 1.14 12.89 1.30
CA ARG A 516 0.13 12.58 2.35
C ARG A 516 0.59 11.54 3.37
N ILE A 517 1.89 11.26 3.44
CA ILE A 517 2.49 10.32 4.37
C ILE A 517 2.51 10.96 5.77
N SER A 518 2.06 10.25 6.78
CA SER A 518 2.11 10.66 8.19
C SER A 518 2.27 9.44 9.07
N PHE A 519 2.42 9.60 10.39
CA PHE A 519 2.50 8.47 11.32
C PHE A 519 1.26 7.54 11.31
N ARG A 520 0.11 8.02 10.77
CA ARG A 520 -1.13 7.25 10.56
C ARG A 520 -1.39 6.89 9.10
N ASN A 521 -0.81 7.63 8.16
CA ASN A 521 -0.89 7.35 6.73
C ASN A 521 0.45 6.82 6.26
N ASP A 522 0.75 5.57 6.58
CA ASP A 522 1.94 4.92 6.02
C ASP A 522 1.74 4.65 4.51
N PRO A 523 2.83 4.57 3.73
CA PRO A 523 2.75 4.33 2.29
C PRO A 523 1.98 3.05 1.91
N ALA A 524 2.19 1.97 2.66
CA ALA A 524 1.53 0.69 2.41
C ALA A 524 0.01 0.81 2.59
N PHE A 525 -0.44 1.49 3.64
CA PHE A 525 -1.85 1.79 3.88
C PHE A 525 -2.49 2.63 2.76
N LEU A 526 -1.78 3.63 2.22
CA LEU A 526 -2.27 4.43 1.10
C LEU A 526 -2.41 3.57 -0.18
N ALA A 527 -1.48 2.64 -0.42
CA ALA A 527 -1.59 1.67 -1.51
C ALA A 527 -2.74 0.66 -1.27
N ASP A 528 -2.98 0.24 -0.03
CA ASP A 528 -4.10 -0.63 0.34
C ASP A 528 -5.46 0.07 0.13
N LEU A 529 -5.52 1.37 0.41
CA LEU A 529 -6.68 2.20 0.14
C LEU A 529 -6.91 2.31 -1.37
N ALA A 530 -5.85 2.53 -2.16
CA ALA A 530 -5.92 2.49 -3.63
C ALA A 530 -6.45 1.14 -4.14
N ARG A 531 -6.00 0.02 -3.55
CA ARG A 531 -6.50 -1.32 -3.86
C ARG A 531 -8.00 -1.43 -3.60
N SER A 532 -8.51 -0.92 -2.48
CA SER A 532 -9.95 -0.94 -2.18
C SER A 532 -10.80 -0.06 -3.12
N GLN A 533 -10.25 1.05 -3.61
CA GLN A 533 -10.91 1.88 -4.62
C GLN A 533 -11.00 1.14 -5.96
N LEU A 534 -9.95 0.39 -6.34
CA LEU A 534 -9.99 -0.47 -7.51
C LEU A 534 -11.03 -1.59 -7.40
N ASP A 535 -11.15 -2.22 -6.23
CA ASP A 535 -12.16 -3.26 -6.01
C ASP A 535 -13.60 -2.73 -6.14
N THR A 536 -13.80 -1.43 -5.92
CA THR A 536 -15.09 -0.74 -6.10
C THR A 536 -15.22 -0.03 -7.45
N ARG A 537 -14.33 -0.31 -8.40
CA ARG A 537 -14.31 0.27 -9.75
C ARG A 537 -14.08 1.80 -9.81
N HIS A 538 -13.25 2.32 -8.91
CA HIS A 538 -12.89 3.74 -8.84
C HIS A 538 -11.37 3.97 -9.10
N PRO A 539 -10.88 3.77 -10.34
CA PRO A 539 -9.45 3.92 -10.66
C PRO A 539 -8.93 5.35 -10.50
N TYR A 540 -9.78 6.36 -10.75
CA TYR A 540 -9.44 7.77 -10.48
C TYR A 540 -9.11 8.01 -9.01
N ASP A 541 -10.01 7.57 -8.10
CA ASP A 541 -9.83 7.74 -6.67
C ASP A 541 -8.66 6.90 -6.15
N ALA A 542 -8.44 5.70 -6.71
CA ALA A 542 -7.24 4.92 -6.43
C ALA A 542 -5.96 5.69 -6.76
N ASN A 543 -5.96 6.41 -7.90
CA ASN A 543 -4.81 7.19 -8.33
C ASN A 543 -4.57 8.43 -7.45
N GLU A 544 -5.59 8.98 -6.78
CA GLU A 544 -5.38 10.06 -5.80
C GLU A 544 -4.52 9.65 -4.60
N TYR A 545 -4.45 8.35 -4.30
CA TYR A 545 -3.61 7.80 -3.24
C TYR A 545 -2.22 7.39 -3.74
N ILE A 546 -2.10 6.85 -4.96
CA ILE A 546 -0.81 6.45 -5.54
C ILE A 546 -0.01 7.63 -6.08
N ARG A 547 -0.64 8.55 -6.82
CA ARG A 547 0.05 9.67 -7.48
C ARG A 547 0.94 10.47 -6.51
N PRO A 548 0.49 10.87 -5.31
CA PRO A 548 1.33 11.61 -4.37
C PRO A 548 2.53 10.79 -3.87
N LEU A 549 2.41 9.46 -3.76
CA LEU A 549 3.52 8.59 -3.35
C LEU A 549 4.66 8.57 -4.37
N THR A 550 4.36 8.79 -5.67
CA THR A 550 5.39 8.80 -6.73
C THR A 550 6.44 9.90 -6.57
N GLU A 551 6.15 10.94 -5.76
CA GLU A 551 7.11 12.01 -5.42
C GLU A 551 8.21 11.52 -4.45
N VAL A 552 7.92 10.49 -3.65
CA VAL A 552 8.85 9.92 -2.65
C VAL A 552 9.39 8.58 -3.12
N TYR A 553 8.56 7.79 -3.82
CA TYR A 553 8.86 6.47 -4.35
C TYR A 553 8.63 6.48 -5.86
N GLY A 554 9.63 6.93 -6.62
CA GLY A 554 9.55 7.00 -8.08
C GLY A 554 9.28 5.65 -8.74
N GLU A 555 9.63 4.57 -8.05
CA GLU A 555 9.33 3.18 -8.42
C GLU A 555 7.82 2.91 -8.59
N LEU A 556 6.94 3.75 -8.04
CA LEU A 556 5.48 3.62 -8.12
C LEU A 556 4.86 4.30 -9.36
N VAL A 557 5.66 4.96 -10.21
CA VAL A 557 5.17 5.53 -11.48
C VAL A 557 4.43 4.51 -12.35
N PRO A 558 4.90 3.27 -12.55
CA PRO A 558 4.16 2.24 -13.29
C PRO A 558 2.72 2.06 -12.81
N VAL A 559 2.51 2.02 -11.49
CA VAL A 559 1.19 1.85 -10.87
C VAL A 559 0.28 3.04 -11.18
N ARG A 560 0.83 4.26 -11.11
CA ARG A 560 0.11 5.49 -11.48
C ARG A 560 -0.35 5.44 -12.94
N GLU A 561 0.54 5.04 -13.85
CA GLU A 561 0.23 4.93 -15.29
C GLU A 561 -0.83 3.86 -15.56
N ALA A 562 -0.73 2.68 -14.93
CA ALA A 562 -1.73 1.63 -15.05
C ALA A 562 -3.12 2.09 -14.59
N LEU A 563 -3.20 2.79 -13.46
CA LEU A 563 -4.45 3.38 -12.95
C LEU A 563 -5.01 4.45 -13.89
N ALA A 564 -4.14 5.29 -14.46
CA ALA A 564 -4.54 6.35 -15.37
C ALA A 564 -5.02 5.80 -16.73
N ALA A 565 -4.38 4.75 -17.24
CA ALA A 565 -4.82 4.02 -18.42
C ALA A 565 -6.19 3.36 -18.21
N LEU A 566 -6.40 2.73 -17.05
CA LEU A 566 -7.68 2.13 -16.68
C LEU A 566 -8.80 3.18 -16.53
N ASP A 567 -8.54 4.30 -15.84
CA ASP A 567 -9.52 5.38 -15.73
C ASP A 567 -9.89 5.96 -17.09
N SER A 568 -8.91 6.16 -17.96
CA SER A 568 -9.13 6.65 -19.33
C SER A 568 -9.95 5.68 -20.18
N ALA A 569 -9.76 4.37 -19.98
CA ALA A 569 -10.53 3.34 -20.66
C ALA A 569 -11.99 3.33 -20.20
N TRP A 570 -12.23 3.35 -18.88
CA TRP A 570 -13.59 3.30 -18.32
C TRP A 570 -14.37 4.61 -18.42
N ASN A 571 -13.67 5.74 -18.50
CA ASN A 571 -14.27 7.06 -18.60
C ASN A 571 -13.82 7.79 -19.87
N PRO A 572 -14.36 7.43 -21.07
CA PRO A 572 -14.03 8.07 -22.34
C PRO A 572 -14.13 9.60 -22.35
N ALA A 573 -15.06 10.17 -21.59
CA ALA A 573 -15.23 11.63 -21.47
C ALA A 573 -14.03 12.33 -20.79
N ARG A 574 -13.16 11.58 -20.09
CA ARG A 574 -11.92 12.04 -19.46
C ARG A 574 -10.66 11.73 -20.29
N ARG A 575 -10.80 11.25 -21.55
CA ARG A 575 -9.70 10.90 -22.49
C ARG A 575 -8.64 12.01 -22.76
N GLY A 576 -8.77 13.20 -22.17
CA GLY A 576 -7.80 14.29 -22.29
C GLY A 576 -7.13 14.73 -20.97
N SER A 577 -7.47 14.14 -19.83
CA SER A 577 -6.86 14.50 -18.52
C SER A 577 -5.67 13.62 -18.13
N VAL A 578 -5.42 12.55 -18.87
CA VAL A 578 -4.22 11.72 -18.76
C VAL A 578 -3.47 11.88 -20.08
N ARG A 579 -2.39 12.65 -20.04
CA ARG A 579 -1.42 12.84 -21.12
C ARG A 579 -0.07 12.37 -20.62
#